data_AF-A0A0G4M940-F1
#
_entry.id   AF-A0A0G4M940-F1
#
_cell.length_a   1.000
_cell.length_b   1.000
_cell.length_c   1.000
_cell.angle_alpha   90.00
_cell.angle_beta   90.00
_cell.angle_gamma   90.00
#
_symmetry.space_group_name_H-M   'P 1'
#
loop_
_entity.id
_entity.type
_entity.pdbx_description
1 polymer ?
#
loop_
_entity_poly.entity_id
_entity_poly.type
_entity_poly.pdbx_seq_one_letter_code
_entity_poly.pdbx_strand_id
1 'polypeptide(L)'
;MAMESITFDINEALKHYMSDPASIPTPEADGALFDCENEPDALTNAVIDPVLNPIVDAVAENPEAITRASYMDSLQFLLKYTSYLPTHALSKLFDLVMSGLAAEADAILHDLESPDDQETLAHHKHLLEVYGFLLQWTVAAVETKAAEKSSAQPVARGRGKPKKNAPKGQ
;
A
#
# COMPACT_ATOMS: atom_id res chain seq x y z
N MET A 1 -14.74 -18.10 -15.58
CA MET A 1 -15.27 -17.81 -14.23
C MET A 1 -15.40 -16.31 -14.15
N ALA A 2 -16.58 -15.78 -13.83
CA ALA A 2 -16.75 -14.34 -13.69
C ALA A 2 -15.78 -13.88 -12.59
N MET A 3 -14.92 -12.91 -12.89
CA MET A 3 -14.08 -12.27 -11.88
C MET A 3 -15.01 -11.48 -10.97
N GLU A 4 -15.10 -11.88 -9.71
CA GLU A 4 -15.99 -11.27 -8.73
C GLU A 4 -15.41 -9.91 -8.31
N SER A 5 -16.18 -8.84 -8.52
CA SER A 5 -15.84 -7.49 -8.05
C SER A 5 -16.32 -7.31 -6.61
N ILE A 6 -15.63 -6.47 -5.84
CA ILE A 6 -16.03 -6.20 -4.46
C ILE A 6 -17.32 -5.37 -4.39
N THR A 7 -18.08 -5.59 -3.31
CA THR A 7 -19.10 -4.63 -2.88
C THR A 7 -18.45 -3.64 -1.91
N PHE A 8 -17.97 -2.50 -2.40
CA PHE A 8 -17.29 -1.50 -1.58
C PHE A 8 -18.24 -0.41 -1.09
N ASP A 9 -18.27 -0.20 0.23
CA ASP A 9 -18.85 0.99 0.86
C ASP A 9 -17.75 1.70 1.64
N ILE A 10 -17.46 2.94 1.25
CA ILE A 10 -16.38 3.73 1.85
C ILE A 10 -16.57 3.96 3.35
N ASN A 11 -17.80 4.10 3.84
CA ASN A 11 -18.06 4.36 5.25
C ASN A 11 -17.82 3.12 6.09
N GLU A 12 -18.25 1.95 5.62
CA GLU A 12 -17.96 0.68 6.30
C GLU A 12 -16.47 0.36 6.25
N ALA A 13 -15.82 0.53 5.09
CA ALA A 13 -14.38 0.33 4.95
C ALA A 13 -13.58 1.23 5.91
N LEU A 14 -13.94 2.51 6.01
CA LEU A 14 -13.30 3.45 6.94
C LEU A 14 -13.57 3.10 8.41
N LYS A 15 -14.78 2.66 8.77
CA LYS A 15 -15.07 2.20 10.14
C LYS A 15 -14.17 1.03 10.54
N HIS A 16 -14.04 0.02 9.67
CA HIS A 16 -13.17 -1.12 9.93
C HIS A 16 -11.70 -0.69 10.03
N TYR A 17 -11.23 0.14 9.09
CA TYR A 17 -9.86 0.66 9.08
C TYR A 17 -9.55 1.49 10.33
N MET A 18 -10.44 2.38 10.76
CA MET A 18 -10.22 3.20 11.96
C MET A 18 -10.31 2.39 13.26
N SER A 19 -10.98 1.24 13.25
CA SER A 19 -11.05 0.33 14.40
C SER A 19 -9.76 -0.46 14.56
N ASP A 20 -9.40 -1.25 13.55
CA ASP A 20 -8.15 -2.02 13.50
C ASP A 20 -7.85 -2.44 12.06
N PRO A 21 -6.92 -1.77 11.35
CA PRO A 21 -6.57 -2.12 9.98
C PRO A 21 -6.07 -3.56 9.83
N ALA A 22 -5.40 -4.12 10.83
CA ALA A 22 -4.86 -5.49 10.78
C ALA A 22 -5.96 -6.56 10.84
N SER A 23 -7.15 -6.20 11.34
CA SER A 23 -8.31 -7.09 11.43
C SER A 23 -9.16 -7.16 10.16
N ILE A 24 -8.85 -6.32 9.15
CA ILE A 24 -9.64 -6.27 7.92
C ILE A 24 -9.54 -7.63 7.19
N PRO A 25 -10.69 -8.28 6.88
CA PRO A 25 -10.70 -9.58 6.24
C PRO A 25 -10.27 -9.45 4.78
N THR A 26 -9.48 -10.42 4.33
CA THR A 26 -8.98 -10.46 2.94
C THR A 26 -9.09 -11.89 2.38
N PRO A 27 -10.28 -12.52 2.38
CA PRO A 27 -10.47 -13.93 2.02
C PRO A 27 -10.08 -14.29 0.59
N GLU A 28 -10.11 -13.33 -0.34
CA GLU A 28 -9.82 -13.55 -1.77
C GLU A 28 -8.35 -13.25 -2.12
N ALA A 29 -7.51 -12.94 -1.11
CA ALA A 29 -6.08 -12.68 -1.34
C ALA A 29 -5.40 -13.89 -2.00
N ASP A 30 -4.33 -13.64 -2.75
CA ASP A 30 -3.57 -14.69 -3.40
C ASP A 30 -3.07 -15.74 -2.37
N GLY A 31 -3.20 -17.02 -2.71
CA GLY A 31 -2.84 -18.13 -1.84
C GLY A 31 -1.39 -18.06 -1.33
N ALA A 32 -0.47 -17.57 -2.16
CA ALA A 32 0.93 -17.42 -1.77
C ALA A 32 1.14 -16.41 -0.62
N LEU A 33 0.21 -15.46 -0.46
CA LEU A 33 0.21 -14.51 0.65
C LEU A 33 -0.27 -15.17 1.95
N PHE A 34 -1.33 -15.98 1.88
CA PHE A 34 -1.84 -16.71 3.05
C PHE A 34 -0.82 -17.70 3.62
N ASP A 35 0.00 -18.32 2.77
CA ASP A 35 1.10 -19.17 3.23
C ASP A 35 2.09 -18.42 4.16
N CYS A 36 2.13 -17.09 4.08
CA CYS A 36 2.97 -16.23 4.92
C CYS A 36 2.25 -15.68 6.17
N GLU A 37 0.96 -15.97 6.38
CA GLU A 37 0.16 -15.36 7.48
C GLU A 37 0.76 -15.66 8.86
N ASN A 38 1.26 -16.88 9.06
CA ASN A 38 1.88 -17.32 10.31
C ASN A 38 3.38 -17.02 10.40
N GLU A 39 4.03 -16.72 9.27
CA GLU A 39 5.45 -16.38 9.17
C GLU A 39 5.66 -15.14 8.28
N PRO A 40 5.27 -13.93 8.74
CA PRO A 40 5.29 -12.73 7.90
C PRO A 40 6.67 -12.32 7.37
N ASP A 41 7.76 -12.75 8.02
CA ASP A 41 9.14 -12.56 7.54
C ASP A 41 9.41 -13.27 6.21
N ALA A 42 8.56 -14.23 5.80
CA ALA A 42 8.63 -14.92 4.51
C ALA A 42 8.09 -14.08 3.33
N LEU A 43 7.50 -12.89 3.58
CA LEU A 43 7.02 -11.95 2.56
C LEU A 43 8.17 -11.27 1.81
N THR A 44 8.90 -12.06 1.02
CA THR A 44 10.00 -11.62 0.17
C THR A 44 9.49 -11.12 -1.18
N ASN A 45 10.31 -10.35 -1.91
CA ASN A 45 9.98 -9.93 -3.27
C ASN A 45 9.64 -11.13 -4.19
N ALA A 46 10.25 -12.30 -3.98
CA ALA A 46 9.97 -13.50 -4.77
C ALA A 46 8.52 -14.02 -4.60
N VAL A 47 7.89 -13.75 -3.46
CA VAL A 47 6.48 -14.07 -3.18
C VAL A 47 5.58 -12.91 -3.64
N ILE A 48 5.98 -11.67 -3.35
CA ILE A 48 5.15 -10.49 -3.59
C ILE A 48 5.07 -10.10 -5.07
N ASP A 49 6.19 -10.15 -5.81
CA ASP A 49 6.22 -9.69 -7.20
C ASP A 49 5.28 -10.47 -8.12
N PRO A 50 5.19 -11.82 -8.05
CA PRO A 50 4.20 -12.58 -8.80
C PRO A 50 2.74 -12.21 -8.51
N VAL A 51 2.44 -11.69 -7.30
CA VAL A 51 1.10 -11.23 -6.94
C VAL A 51 0.86 -9.80 -7.44
N LEU A 52 1.83 -8.89 -7.27
CA LEU A 52 1.67 -7.49 -7.67
C LEU A 52 1.76 -7.27 -9.19
N ASN A 53 2.59 -8.03 -9.93
CA ASN A 53 2.77 -7.81 -11.37
C ASN A 53 1.45 -7.92 -12.16
N PRO A 54 0.64 -8.98 -12.01
CA PRO A 54 -0.64 -9.08 -12.73
C PRO A 54 -1.63 -7.98 -12.34
N ILE A 55 -1.58 -7.48 -11.10
CA ILE A 55 -2.44 -6.37 -10.65
C ILE A 55 -1.99 -5.08 -11.35
N VAL A 56 -0.69 -4.82 -11.41
CA VAL A 56 -0.12 -3.68 -12.12
C VAL A 56 -0.50 -3.71 -13.60
N ASP A 57 -0.31 -4.85 -14.25
CA ASP A 57 -0.63 -5.01 -15.67
C ASP A 57 -2.14 -4.77 -15.92
N ALA A 58 -3.00 -5.35 -15.09
CA ALA A 58 -4.45 -5.20 -15.23
C ALA A 58 -4.94 -3.76 -14.97
N VAL A 59 -4.41 -3.09 -13.93
CA VAL A 59 -4.78 -1.70 -13.59
C VAL A 59 -4.25 -0.72 -14.64
N ALA A 60 -3.08 -1.00 -15.23
CA ALA A 60 -2.54 -0.20 -16.32
C ALA A 60 -3.39 -0.28 -17.59
N GLU A 61 -4.05 -1.43 -17.83
CA GLU A 61 -5.01 -1.60 -18.93
C GLU A 61 -6.39 -1.00 -18.61
N ASN A 62 -6.88 -1.19 -17.38
CA ASN A 62 -8.17 -0.68 -16.91
C ASN A 62 -8.10 -0.35 -15.40
N PRO A 63 -8.23 0.93 -14.99
CA PRO A 63 -8.23 1.32 -13.58
C PRO A 63 -9.28 0.58 -12.74
N GLU A 64 -10.44 0.25 -13.31
CA GLU A 64 -11.51 -0.49 -12.64
C GLU A 64 -11.07 -1.89 -12.18
N ALA A 65 -10.04 -2.47 -12.83
CA ALA A 65 -9.51 -3.78 -12.46
C ALA A 65 -9.10 -3.86 -11.00
N ILE A 66 -8.78 -2.72 -10.36
CA ILE A 66 -8.45 -2.68 -8.93
C ILE A 66 -9.59 -3.21 -8.07
N THR A 67 -10.86 -3.08 -8.48
CA THR A 67 -12.06 -3.49 -7.73
C THR A 67 -12.30 -5.00 -7.71
N ARG A 68 -11.50 -5.79 -8.43
CA ARG A 68 -11.57 -7.25 -8.37
C ARG A 68 -11.25 -7.72 -6.95
N ALA A 69 -12.07 -8.60 -6.40
CA ALA A 69 -11.94 -9.06 -5.02
C ALA A 69 -10.54 -9.60 -4.72
N SER A 70 -10.00 -10.42 -5.61
CA SER A 70 -8.65 -10.97 -5.46
C SER A 70 -7.54 -9.91 -5.42
N TYR A 71 -7.74 -8.79 -6.13
CA TYR A 71 -6.75 -7.71 -6.18
C TYR A 71 -6.87 -6.82 -4.96
N MET A 72 -8.08 -6.39 -4.61
CA MET A 72 -8.34 -5.63 -3.39
C MET A 72 -7.84 -6.35 -2.14
N ASP A 73 -8.17 -7.62 -2.00
CA ASP A 73 -7.79 -8.40 -0.83
C ASP A 73 -6.28 -8.64 -0.78
N SER A 74 -5.63 -8.89 -1.91
CA SER A 74 -4.17 -9.04 -1.95
C SER A 74 -3.46 -7.73 -1.57
N LEU A 75 -3.93 -6.58 -2.06
CA LEU A 75 -3.37 -5.27 -1.72
C LEU A 75 -3.55 -4.94 -0.24
N GLN A 76 -4.77 -5.16 0.29
CA GLN A 76 -5.06 -4.97 1.72
C GLN A 76 -4.27 -5.95 2.60
N PHE A 77 -4.10 -7.20 2.16
CA PHE A 77 -3.27 -8.19 2.85
C PHE A 77 -1.85 -7.68 3.00
N LEU A 78 -1.22 -7.28 1.91
CA LEU A 78 0.14 -6.72 1.95
C LEU A 78 0.21 -5.51 2.87
N LEU A 79 -0.78 -4.61 2.83
CA LEU A 79 -0.82 -3.42 3.69
C LEU A 79 -0.97 -3.75 5.18
N LYS A 80 -1.70 -4.80 5.56
CA LYS A 80 -1.75 -5.31 6.95
C LYS A 80 -0.37 -5.70 7.47
N TYR A 81 0.46 -6.30 6.62
CA TYR A 81 1.81 -6.76 6.96
C TYR A 81 2.91 -5.77 6.60
N THR A 82 2.58 -4.47 6.49
CA THR A 82 3.53 -3.41 6.10
C THR A 82 4.86 -3.51 6.83
N SER A 83 4.88 -3.75 8.14
CA SER A 83 6.11 -3.84 8.95
C SER A 83 7.09 -4.92 8.45
N TYR A 84 6.61 -5.94 7.75
CA TYR A 84 7.41 -7.02 7.17
C TYR A 84 7.74 -6.80 5.70
N LEU A 85 7.05 -5.87 5.02
CA LEU A 85 7.27 -5.63 3.61
C LEU A 85 8.66 -5.01 3.33
N PRO A 86 9.38 -5.52 2.31
CA PRO A 86 10.53 -4.83 1.74
C PRO A 86 10.14 -3.43 1.24
N THR A 87 11.01 -2.43 1.39
CA THR A 87 10.73 -1.07 0.91
C THR A 87 10.34 -1.04 -0.56
N HIS A 88 11.02 -1.84 -1.39
CA HIS A 88 10.72 -1.93 -2.83
C HIS A 88 9.28 -2.37 -3.10
N ALA A 89 8.77 -3.37 -2.38
CA ALA A 89 7.40 -3.84 -2.51
C ALA A 89 6.38 -2.75 -2.14
N LEU A 90 6.65 -2.02 -1.04
CA LEU A 90 5.79 -0.91 -0.62
C LEU A 90 5.80 0.25 -1.63
N SER A 91 6.97 0.58 -2.20
CA SER A 91 7.07 1.58 -3.27
C SER A 91 6.25 1.17 -4.49
N LYS A 92 6.35 -0.08 -4.92
CA LYS A 92 5.58 -0.61 -6.06
C LYS A 92 4.06 -0.56 -5.82
N LEU A 93 3.62 -0.87 -4.60
CA LEU A 93 2.21 -0.80 -4.21
C LEU A 93 1.72 0.66 -4.21
N PHE A 94 2.52 1.59 -3.69
CA PHE A 94 2.21 3.02 -3.75
C PHE A 94 2.14 3.53 -5.20
N ASP A 95 3.12 3.18 -6.04
CA ASP A 95 3.16 3.56 -7.45
C ASP A 95 1.94 3.03 -8.22
N LEU A 96 1.54 1.78 -7.97
CA LEU A 96 0.33 1.16 -8.53
C LEU A 96 -0.95 1.97 -8.21
N VAL A 97 -1.15 2.31 -6.93
CA VAL A 97 -2.33 3.06 -6.49
C VAL A 97 -2.33 4.46 -7.10
N MET A 98 -1.17 5.14 -7.11
CA MET A 98 -1.02 6.47 -7.69
C MET A 98 -1.25 6.48 -9.20
N SER A 99 -0.70 5.52 -9.94
CA SER A 99 -0.87 5.45 -11.40
C SER A 99 -2.31 5.13 -11.79
N GLY A 100 -2.97 4.21 -11.06
CA GLY A 100 -4.37 3.89 -11.30
C GLY A 100 -5.30 5.07 -11.01
N LEU A 101 -5.09 5.77 -9.88
CA LEU A 101 -5.84 6.98 -9.55
C LEU A 101 -5.62 8.11 -10.58
N ALA A 102 -4.40 8.27 -11.10
CA ALA A 102 -4.12 9.26 -12.13
C ALA A 102 -4.86 8.94 -13.44
N ALA A 103 -4.85 7.67 -13.87
CA ALA A 103 -5.60 7.23 -15.04
C ALA A 103 -7.11 7.42 -14.87
N GLU A 104 -7.65 7.15 -13.68
CA GLU A 104 -9.06 7.40 -13.35
C GLU A 104 -9.41 8.90 -13.39
N ALA A 105 -8.52 9.76 -12.89
CA ALA A 105 -8.71 11.21 -12.96
C ALA A 105 -8.73 11.72 -14.42
N ASP A 106 -7.87 11.17 -15.28
CA ASP A 106 -7.87 11.50 -16.72
C ASP A 106 -9.16 11.03 -17.40
N ALA A 107 -9.67 9.85 -17.06
CA ALA A 107 -10.96 9.34 -17.57
C ALA A 107 -12.12 10.26 -17.16
N ILE A 108 -12.19 10.65 -15.88
CA ILE A 108 -13.20 11.60 -15.38
C ILE A 108 -13.15 12.91 -16.18
N LEU A 109 -11.95 13.47 -16.41
CA LEU A 109 -11.81 14.73 -17.14
C LEU A 109 -12.36 14.64 -18.57
N HIS A 110 -12.19 13.49 -19.21
CA HIS A 110 -12.76 13.23 -20.54
C HIS A 110 -14.28 13.08 -20.50
N ASP A 111 -14.81 12.35 -19.52
CA ASP A 111 -16.23 11.99 -19.46
C ASP A 111 -17.12 13.10 -18.87
N LEU A 112 -16.53 14.07 -18.15
CA LEU A 112 -17.21 15.29 -17.68
C LEU A 112 -17.79 16.17 -18.81
N GLU A 113 -17.37 15.95 -20.05
CA GLU A 113 -17.93 16.65 -21.23
C GLU A 113 -19.38 16.22 -21.55
N SER A 114 -19.88 15.12 -20.96
CA SER A 114 -21.22 14.57 -21.16
C SER A 114 -22.05 14.51 -19.84
N PRO A 115 -22.51 15.66 -19.33
CA PRO A 115 -23.08 15.80 -17.97
C PRO A 115 -24.42 15.08 -17.70
N ASP A 116 -25.07 14.50 -18.71
CA ASP A 116 -26.34 13.78 -18.53
C ASP A 116 -26.14 12.29 -18.15
N ASP A 117 -24.89 11.79 -18.13
CA ASP A 117 -24.58 10.41 -17.78
C ASP A 117 -24.33 10.21 -16.27
N GLN A 118 -25.44 10.14 -15.51
CA GLN A 118 -25.40 9.94 -14.06
C GLN A 118 -24.81 8.58 -13.66
N GLU A 119 -24.88 7.57 -14.53
CA GLU A 119 -24.33 6.23 -14.25
C GLU A 119 -22.81 6.27 -14.30
N THR A 120 -22.24 6.91 -15.33
CA THR A 120 -20.79 7.12 -15.46
C THR A 120 -20.23 7.94 -14.30
N LEU A 121 -20.91 9.01 -13.88
CA LEU A 121 -20.48 9.78 -12.70
C LEU A 121 -20.51 8.97 -11.40
N ALA A 122 -21.52 8.10 -11.23
CA ALA A 122 -21.60 7.22 -10.06
C ALA A 122 -20.48 6.16 -10.06
N HIS A 123 -20.13 5.65 -11.25
CA HIS A 123 -19.02 4.71 -11.42
C HIS A 123 -17.68 5.34 -11.06
N HIS A 124 -17.37 6.52 -11.61
CA HIS A 124 -16.14 7.24 -11.27
C HIS A 124 -16.03 7.56 -9.78
N LYS A 125 -17.14 7.99 -9.16
CA LYS A 125 -17.19 8.22 -7.72
C LYS A 125 -16.80 6.95 -6.95
N HIS A 126 -17.33 5.80 -7.34
CA HIS A 126 -17.00 4.53 -6.70
C HIS A 126 -15.51 4.19 -6.82
N LEU A 127 -14.92 4.36 -8.00
CA LEU A 127 -13.48 4.14 -8.21
C LEU A 127 -12.62 5.11 -7.39
N LEU A 128 -12.99 6.39 -7.34
CA LEU A 128 -12.30 7.38 -6.50
C LEU A 128 -12.37 7.03 -5.01
N GLU A 129 -13.49 6.49 -4.53
CA GLU A 129 -13.63 6.02 -3.14
C GLU A 129 -12.70 4.83 -2.86
N VAL A 130 -12.62 3.87 -3.77
CA VAL A 130 -11.72 2.71 -3.68
C VAL A 130 -10.24 3.14 -3.69
N TYR A 131 -9.83 3.94 -4.69
CA TYR A 131 -8.47 4.45 -4.78
C TYR A 131 -8.12 5.36 -3.61
N GLY A 132 -9.03 6.21 -3.16
CA GLY A 132 -8.82 7.10 -2.02
C GLY A 132 -8.59 6.34 -0.71
N PHE A 133 -9.36 5.26 -0.49
CA PHE A 133 -9.17 4.38 0.66
C PHE A 133 -7.80 3.68 0.64
N LEU A 134 -7.41 3.12 -0.50
CA LEU A 134 -6.10 2.50 -0.66
C LEU A 134 -4.99 3.55 -0.52
N LEU A 135 -5.13 4.73 -1.11
CA LEU A 135 -4.14 5.80 -1.03
C LEU A 135 -3.89 6.22 0.42
N GLN A 136 -4.94 6.41 1.21
CA GLN A 136 -4.83 6.66 2.64
C GLN A 136 -3.97 5.60 3.35
N TRP A 137 -4.28 4.32 3.13
CA TRP A 137 -3.60 3.23 3.83
C TRP A 137 -2.14 3.12 3.37
N THR A 138 -1.89 3.21 2.07
CA THR A 138 -0.53 3.20 1.51
C THR A 138 0.33 4.35 2.02
N VAL A 139 -0.20 5.57 2.12
CA VAL A 139 0.52 6.72 2.69
C VAL A 139 0.87 6.45 4.16
N ALA A 140 -0.08 5.99 4.97
CA ALA A 140 0.18 5.64 6.37
C ALA A 140 1.26 4.55 6.52
N ALA A 141 1.24 3.56 5.62
CA ALA A 141 2.25 2.51 5.55
C ALA A 141 3.65 3.06 5.19
N VAL A 142 3.73 3.94 4.19
CA VAL A 142 4.98 4.59 3.77
C VAL A 142 5.56 5.47 4.87
N GLU A 143 4.72 6.25 5.55
CA GLU A 143 5.13 7.09 6.68
C GLU A 143 5.69 6.25 7.83
N THR A 144 5.01 5.14 8.15
CA THR A 144 5.48 4.17 9.15
C THR A 144 6.85 3.62 8.78
N LYS A 145 7.04 3.17 7.52
CA LYS A 145 8.33 2.68 7.02
C LYS A 145 9.41 3.74 6.97
N ALA A 146 9.08 4.99 6.69
CA ALA A 146 10.04 6.10 6.71
C ALA A 146 10.51 6.41 8.14
N ALA A 147 9.62 6.32 9.13
CA ALA A 147 9.95 6.51 10.54
C ALA A 147 10.90 5.43 11.09
N GLU A 148 10.76 4.16 10.66
CA GLU A 148 11.68 3.06 11.00
C GLU A 148 13.13 3.38 10.60
N LYS A 149 13.34 3.90 9.39
CA LYS A 149 14.69 4.25 8.90
C LYS A 149 15.34 5.41 9.66
N SER A 150 14.53 6.35 10.15
CA SER A 150 15.03 7.51 10.90
C SER A 150 15.46 7.18 12.33
N SER A 151 14.83 6.17 12.95
CA SER A 151 15.18 5.70 14.30
C SER A 151 16.40 4.76 14.33
N ALA A 152 16.78 4.18 13.18
CA ALA A 152 17.94 3.30 13.03
C ALA A 152 19.29 4.03 12.87
N GLN A 153 19.39 5.34 13.15
CA GLN A 153 20.67 6.03 13.12
C GLN A 153 21.63 5.40 14.15
N PRO A 154 22.89 5.06 13.75
CA PRO A 154 23.84 4.51 14.69
C PRO A 154 24.13 5.54 15.77
N VAL A 155 23.90 5.17 17.03
CA VAL A 155 24.40 5.93 18.19
C VAL A 155 25.88 6.17 17.94
N ALA A 156 26.25 7.41 17.63
CA ALA A 156 27.64 7.81 17.49
C ALA A 156 28.31 7.51 18.83
N ARG A 157 29.02 6.38 18.89
CA ARG A 157 29.77 5.92 20.05
C ARG A 157 30.82 7.00 20.33
N GLY A 158 30.50 7.89 21.27
CA GLY A 158 31.39 8.93 21.74
C GLY A 158 32.72 8.32 22.15
N ARG A 159 33.75 8.52 21.33
CA ARG A 159 35.11 8.15 21.69
C ARG A 159 35.72 9.32 22.45
N GLY A 160 35.36 9.41 23.72
CA GLY A 160 36.17 10.14 24.69
C GLY A 160 37.60 9.59 24.65
N LYS A 161 38.59 10.49 24.59
CA LYS A 161 39.95 10.19 25.02
C LYS A 161 40.41 11.24 26.05
N PRO A 162 41.15 10.82 27.09
CA PRO A 162 41.25 11.55 28.34
C PRO A 162 42.37 12.58 28.33
N LYS A 163 42.17 13.66 29.09
CA LYS A 163 43.18 14.61 29.53
C LYS A 163 44.23 13.87 30.39
N LYS A 164 45.52 13.97 30.07
CA LYS A 164 46.61 13.76 31.04
C LYS A 164 47.62 14.88 30.94
N ASN A 165 47.82 15.52 32.09
CA ASN A 165 48.76 16.62 32.36
C ASN A 165 50.23 16.18 32.29
N ALA A 166 51.09 17.20 32.16
CA ALA A 166 52.55 17.29 32.00
C ALA A 166 53.44 16.53 33.03
N PRO A 167 54.79 16.61 32.89
CA PRO A 167 55.53 17.72 33.53
C PRO A 167 56.71 18.33 32.73
N LYS A 168 57.17 19.50 33.21
CA LYS A 168 58.32 20.30 32.77
C LYS A 168 59.68 19.70 33.18
N GLY A 169 60.73 20.01 32.39
CA GLY A 169 62.10 20.26 32.88
C GLY A 169 63.17 19.34 32.30
N GLN A 170 64.06 19.86 31.45
CA GLN A 170 65.41 20.34 31.82
C GLN A 170 66.01 21.15 30.68
#